data_AF-A0A7H4PK74-F1
#
_entry.id   AF-A0A7H4PK74-F1
#
_cell.length_a   1.000
_cell.length_b   1.000
_cell.length_c   1.000
_cell.angle_alpha   90.00
_cell.angle_beta   90.00
_cell.angle_gamma   90.00
#
_symmetry.space_group_name_H-M   'P 1'
#
loop_
_entity.id
_entity.type
_entity.pdbx_description
1 polymer ?
#
loop_
_entity_poly.entity_id
_entity_poly.type
_entity_poly.pdbx_seq_one_letter_code
_entity_poly.pdbx_strand_id
1 'polypeptide(L)'
;MNASPQALTLNFSEGIETQFSGVTLTGPQQKTITLGKPVRSDSNKAQLTVPVEQALTPGEYTVNWHVVSVDGHKTKGQYTFTVK
;
A
#
# COMPACT_ATOMS: atom_id res chain seq x y z
N MET A 1 14.47 3.44 0.55
CA MET A 1 14.29 4.46 -0.50
C MET A 1 15.01 5.72 -0.06
N ASN A 2 15.67 6.44 -0.98
CA ASN A 2 16.45 7.64 -0.63
C ASN A 2 15.59 8.92 -0.56
N ALA A 3 14.29 8.80 -0.82
CA ALA A 3 13.31 9.88 -0.71
C ALA A 3 11.96 9.30 -0.28
N SER A 4 11.13 10.14 0.33
CA SER A 4 9.73 9.80 0.64
C SER A 4 8.99 9.39 -0.63
N PRO A 5 8.38 8.19 -0.70
CA PRO A 5 7.53 7.82 -1.82
C PRO A 5 6.29 8.72 -1.86
N GLN A 6 5.85 9.08 -3.07
CA GLN A 6 4.57 9.77 -3.28
C GLN A 6 3.39 8.79 -3.35
N ALA A 7 3.67 7.51 -3.61
CA ALA A 7 2.68 6.44 -3.64
C ALA A 7 3.32 5.09 -3.30
N LEU A 8 2.52 4.20 -2.72
CA LEU A 8 2.83 2.78 -2.57
C LEU A 8 2.24 2.02 -3.76
N THR A 9 3.06 1.27 -4.49
CA THR A 9 2.59 0.39 -5.57
C THR A 9 2.73 -1.06 -5.12
N LEU A 10 1.61 -1.76 -5.06
CA LEU A 10 1.55 -3.18 -4.72
C LEU A 10 1.15 -3.96 -5.98
N ASN A 11 1.94 -4.99 -6.31
CA ASN A 11 1.70 -5.87 -7.45
C ASN A 11 1.31 -7.25 -6.93
N PHE A 12 0.27 -7.82 -7.55
CA PHE A 12 -0.29 -9.12 -7.22
C PHE A 12 -0.28 -10.01 -8.47
N SER A 13 -0.58 -11.29 -8.30
CA SER A 13 -0.73 -12.24 -9.40
C SER A 13 -2.08 -12.14 -10.09
N GLU A 14 -3.10 -11.62 -9.40
CA GLU A 14 -4.50 -11.63 -9.84
C GLU A 14 -5.14 -10.25 -9.72
N GLY A 15 -6.23 -10.06 -10.47
CA GLY A 15 -7.02 -8.85 -10.43
C GLY A 15 -7.58 -8.57 -9.03
N ILE A 16 -7.66 -7.29 -8.65
CA ILE A 16 -8.07 -6.88 -7.30
C ILE A 16 -9.46 -6.24 -7.29
N GLU A 17 -10.27 -6.61 -6.31
CA GLU A 17 -11.52 -5.94 -5.94
C GLU A 17 -11.24 -4.81 -4.94
N THR A 18 -11.09 -3.58 -5.44
CA THR A 18 -10.66 -2.43 -4.64
C THR A 18 -11.61 -2.06 -3.51
N GLN A 19 -12.91 -2.36 -3.64
CA GLN A 19 -13.91 -2.04 -2.62
C GLN A 19 -13.72 -2.83 -1.31
N PHE A 20 -13.05 -3.99 -1.39
CA PHE A 20 -12.81 -4.87 -0.26
C PHE A 20 -11.32 -4.98 0.11
N SER A 21 -10.50 -4.11 -0.48
CA SER A 21 -9.04 -4.13 -0.35
C SER A 21 -8.54 -2.85 0.33
N GLY A 22 -7.43 -2.94 1.06
CA GLY A 22 -6.92 -1.81 1.83
C GLY A 22 -5.45 -1.93 2.20
N VAL A 23 -4.85 -0.77 2.46
CA VAL A 23 -3.44 -0.64 2.87
C VAL A 23 -3.38 0.34 4.04
N THR A 24 -2.60 0.00 5.06
CA THR A 24 -2.29 0.85 6.20
C THR A 24 -0.78 1.04 6.28
N LEU A 25 -0.35 2.29 6.45
CA LEU A 25 1.05 2.64 6.65
C LEU A 25 1.27 3.08 8.11
N THR A 26 2.19 2.41 8.79
CA THR A 26 2.62 2.75 10.15
C THR A 26 4.07 3.20 10.09
N GLY A 27 4.38 4.40 10.53
CA GLY A 27 5.73 4.95 10.60
C GLY A 27 6.42 4.74 11.95
N PRO A 28 7.53 5.45 12.17
CA PRO A 28 8.26 5.42 13.43
C PRO A 28 7.37 5.76 14.63
N GLN A 29 7.68 5.19 15.79
CA GLN A 29 6.89 5.36 17.04
C GLN A 29 5.42 4.90 16.89
N GLN A 30 5.17 3.94 16.00
CA GLN A 30 3.83 3.38 15.72
C GLN A 30 2.82 4.43 15.21
N LYS A 31 3.29 5.54 14.62
CA LYS A 31 2.42 6.59 14.09
C LYS A 31 1.73 6.11 12.81
N THR A 32 0.40 6.07 12.80
CA THR A 32 -0.36 5.85 11.56
C THR A 32 -0.18 7.03 10.61
N ILE A 33 0.19 6.73 9.37
CA ILE A 33 0.31 7.71 8.29
C ILE A 33 -0.95 7.66 7.44
N THR A 34 -1.55 8.81 7.18
CA THR A 34 -2.72 8.92 6.31
C THR A 34 -2.32 8.59 4.87
N LEU A 35 -3.10 7.69 4.27
CA LEU A 35 -2.98 7.30 2.88
C LEU A 35 -4.22 7.76 2.12
N GLY A 36 -4.03 8.07 0.83
CA GLY A 36 -5.12 8.36 -0.07
C GLY A 36 -5.89 7.10 -0.47
N LYS A 37 -6.95 7.30 -1.24
CA LYS A 37 -7.79 6.19 -1.72
C LYS A 37 -6.97 5.22 -2.58
N PRO A 38 -7.02 3.89 -2.34
CA PRO A 38 -6.41 2.92 -3.23
C PRO A 38 -7.05 2.95 -4.63
N VAL A 39 -6.20 3.02 -5.65
CA VAL A 39 -6.61 3.02 -7.06
C VAL A 39 -5.98 1.83 -7.75
N ARG A 40 -6.80 0.98 -8.36
CA ARG A 40 -6.31 -0.11 -9.20
C ARG A 40 -5.94 0.43 -10.58
N SER A 41 -4.82 -0.03 -11.12
CA SER A 41 -4.37 0.38 -12.45
C SER A 41 -5.32 -0.10 -13.54
N ASP A 42 -5.60 0.77 -14.51
CA ASP A 42 -6.43 0.42 -15.66
C ASP A 42 -5.71 -0.53 -16.63
N SER A 43 -4.40 -0.37 -16.77
CA SER A 43 -3.56 -1.20 -17.64
C SER A 43 -3.18 -2.54 -16.99
N ASN A 44 -3.15 -2.61 -15.66
CA ASN A 44 -2.87 -3.83 -14.91
C ASN A 44 -3.83 -4.01 -13.74
N LYS A 45 -4.83 -4.89 -13.89
CA LYS A 45 -5.84 -5.12 -12.84
C LYS A 45 -5.28 -5.74 -11.56
N ALA A 46 -4.07 -6.30 -11.62
CA ALA A 46 -3.36 -6.88 -10.49
C ALA A 46 -2.41 -5.89 -9.80
N GLN A 47 -2.52 -4.59 -10.12
CA GLN A 47 -1.71 -3.54 -9.51
C GLN A 47 -2.60 -2.55 -8.75
N LEU A 48 -2.26 -2.29 -7.50
CA LEU A 48 -2.88 -1.30 -6.64
C LEU A 48 -1.89 -0.18 -6.31
N THR A 49 -2.29 1.06 -6.57
CA THR A 49 -1.54 2.26 -6.21
C THR A 49 -2.25 2.98 -5.08
N VAL A 50 -1.52 3.31 -4.02
CA VAL A 50 -2.05 4.03 -2.87
C VAL A 50 -1.26 5.32 -2.67
N PRO A 51 -1.86 6.50 -2.87
CA PRO A 51 -1.18 7.78 -2.67
C PRO A 51 -0.72 7.95 -1.21
N VAL A 52 0.47 8.50 -1.02
CA VAL A 52 0.95 8.94 0.29
C VAL A 52 0.71 10.45 0.37
N GLU A 53 -0.23 10.89 1.21
CA GLU A 53 -0.71 12.28 1.22
C GLU A 53 0.25 13.27 1.87
N GLN A 54 1.31 12.77 2.51
CA GLN A 54 2.29 13.57 3.23
C GLN A 54 3.70 13.07 2.98
N ALA A 55 4.67 13.98 3.06
CA ALA A 55 6.08 13.59 3.05
C ALA A 55 6.40 12.75 4.30
N LEU A 56 7.07 11.62 4.08
CA LEU A 56 7.58 10.73 5.12
C LEU A 56 8.92 11.25 5.62
N THR A 57 9.06 11.36 6.94
CA THR A 57 10.35 11.64 7.58
C THR A 57 11.24 10.41 7.50
N PRO A 58 12.59 10.55 7.59
CA PRO A 58 13.48 9.42 7.70
C PRO A 58 13.09 8.49 8.86
N GLY A 59 13.16 7.18 8.63
CA GLY A 59 12.77 6.16 9.60
C GLY A 59 12.21 4.89 8.96
N GLU A 60 11.87 3.92 9.83
CA GLU A 60 11.25 2.66 9.43
C GLU A 60 9.72 2.80 9.33
N TYR A 61 9.16 2.21 8.28
CA TYR A 61 7.76 2.16 8.01
C TYR A 61 7.32 0.71 7.77
N THR A 62 6.15 0.37 8.29
CA THR A 62 5.47 -0.91 8.09
C THR A 62 4.24 -0.69 7.22
N VAL A 63 4.14 -1.44 6.13
CA VAL A 63 2.97 -1.51 5.28
C VAL A 63 2.22 -2.78 5.64
N ASN A 64 0.99 -2.65 6.13
CA ASN A 64 0.06 -3.75 6.27
C ASN A 64 -0.95 -3.66 5.13
N TRP A 65 -1.25 -4.77 4.47
CA TRP A 65 -2.19 -4.80 3.37
C TRP A 65 -3.11 -6.01 3.46
N HIS A 66 -4.31 -5.85 2.92
CA HIS A 66 -5.22 -6.95 2.62
C HIS A 66 -5.85 -6.68 1.26
N VAL A 67 -6.02 -7.72 0.46
CA VAL A 67 -6.70 -7.63 -0.83
C VAL A 67 -7.68 -8.77 -1.00
N VAL A 68 -8.72 -8.50 -1.78
CA VAL A 68 -9.63 -9.52 -2.30
C VAL A 68 -9.39 -9.62 -3.79
N SER A 69 -8.99 -10.80 -4.25
CA SER A 69 -8.85 -11.12 -5.66
C SER A 69 -10.24 -11.15 -6.32
N VAL A 70 -10.31 -10.91 -7.63
CA VAL A 70 -11.56 -10.99 -8.43
C VAL A 70 -12.20 -12.38 -8.43
N ASP A 71 -11.44 -13.41 -8.07
CA ASP A 71 -11.92 -14.78 -7.88
C ASP A 71 -12.54 -15.03 -6.48
N GLY A 72 -12.50 -14.03 -5.59
CA GLY A 72 -13.06 -14.06 -4.25
C GLY A 72 -12.06 -14.41 -3.13
N HIS A 73 -10.80 -14.74 -3.44
CA HIS A 73 -9.83 -15.08 -2.41
C HIS A 73 -9.33 -13.84 -1.66
N LYS A 74 -9.30 -13.93 -0.32
CA LYS A 74 -8.77 -12.88 0.55
C LYS A 74 -7.34 -13.21 0.94
N THR A 75 -6.41 -12.30 0.64
CA THR A 75 -5.02 -12.42 1.07
C THR A 75 -4.61 -11.18 1.86
N LYS A 76 -3.63 -11.34 2.75
CA LYS A 76 -3.08 -10.25 3.56
C LYS A 76 -1.60 -10.47 3.78
N GLY A 77 -0.90 -9.39 4.08
CA GLY A 77 0.51 -9.45 4.38
C GLY A 77 1.04 -8.14 4.93
N GLN A 78 2.33 -8.17 5.21
CA GLN A 78 3.06 -7.07 5.81
C GLN A 78 4.45 -7.03 5.19
N TYR A 79 4.98 -5.82 4.99
CA TYR A 79 6.40 -5.62 4.75
C TYR A 79 6.87 -4.32 5.38
N THR A 80 8.18 -4.17 5.56
CA THR A 80 8.79 -2.95 6.07
C THR A 80 9.70 -2.32 5.05
N PHE A 81 9.84 -0.99 5.11
CA PHE A 81 10.82 -0.25 4.33
C PHE A 81 11.36 0.93 5.15
N THR A 82 12.56 1.38 4.80
CA THR A 82 13.19 2.53 5.43
C THR A 82 13.24 3.72 4.45
N VAL A 83 12.82 4.88 4.92
CA VAL A 83 13.09 6.18 4.29
C VAL A 83 14.39 6.71 4.90
N LYS A 84 15.36 7.06 4.04
CA LYS A 84 16.63 7.67 4.46
C LYS A 84 16.57 9.18 4.37
#